data_AF-A0A842UCT3-F1
#
_entry.id   AF-A0A842UCT3-F1
#
_cell.length_a   1.000
_cell.length_b   1.000
_cell.length_c   1.000
_cell.angle_alpha   90.00
_cell.angle_beta   90.00
_cell.angle_gamma   90.00
#
_symmetry.space_group_name_H-M   'P 1'
#
loop_
_entity.id
_entity.type
_entity.pdbx_description
1 polymer ?
#
loop_
_entity_poly.entity_id
_entity_poly.type
_entity_poly.pdbx_seq_one_letter_code
_entity_poly.pdbx_strand_id
1 'polypeptide(L)'
;MAMDDISKLKLDILKSYIKELRSQGYGVNEIKASLIKNGAPRNLVNAAIKQMPKTVPKKPAKKPKIKYKPETKPKKIKKFKPVKPFKKERLEEQIIEKAETLEGKKARKSKKTEKHKKPEKKRLFPSFKPQKRKPVKKPAKPAKPSKSVKPTKPSKPAGKKVRMTPKHKHHVTWYVLVVVIVALLGLLYFFMMPANCGEDSACFIAYANDCENAVMSKTLGTAVFKFRTNDCVLEKEIIGFSEAEPDAVKNLFTGLKMECSYEEGKFDVNFINSLAGGIDKCGGELKDTILEVRRTAKT
;
A
#
# COMPACT_ATOMS: atom_id res chain seq x y z
N MET A 1 -10.45 -2.37 -28.97
CA MET A 1 -9.11 -2.09 -29.54
C MET A 1 -7.96 -2.06 -28.53
N ALA A 2 -8.16 -2.26 -27.21
CA ALA A 2 -7.07 -2.11 -26.21
C ALA A 2 -6.28 -3.41 -25.88
N MET A 3 -6.82 -4.60 -26.16
CA MET A 3 -6.16 -5.88 -25.83
C MET A 3 -4.91 -6.18 -26.68
N ASP A 4 -4.88 -5.70 -27.93
CA ASP A 4 -3.75 -5.93 -28.85
C ASP A 4 -2.52 -5.09 -28.47
N ASP A 5 -2.73 -3.89 -27.92
CA ASP A 5 -1.64 -2.98 -27.52
C ASP A 5 -0.87 -3.53 -26.31
N ILE A 6 -1.57 -4.12 -25.33
CA ILE A 6 -0.93 -4.75 -24.16
C ILE A 6 -0.11 -5.97 -24.59
N SER A 7 -0.64 -6.77 -25.51
CA SER A 7 0.04 -7.95 -26.03
C SER A 7 1.31 -7.58 -26.79
N LYS A 8 1.28 -6.50 -27.59
CA LYS A 8 2.45 -5.91 -28.24
C LYS A 8 3.49 -5.42 -27.24
N LEU A 9 3.06 -4.69 -26.22
CA LEU A 9 3.97 -4.15 -25.19
C LEU A 9 4.70 -5.27 -24.44
N LYS A 10 3.97 -6.31 -24.02
CA LYS A 10 4.56 -7.49 -23.36
C LYS A 10 5.59 -8.17 -24.27
N LEU A 11 5.28 -8.30 -25.56
CA LEU A 11 6.19 -8.89 -26.55
C LEU A 11 7.47 -8.06 -26.70
N ASP A 12 7.37 -6.74 -26.75
CA ASP A 12 8.54 -5.85 -26.96
C ASP A 12 9.45 -5.77 -25.74
N ILE A 13 8.90 -5.83 -24.53
CA ILE A 13 9.70 -5.92 -23.31
C ILE A 13 10.42 -7.27 -23.26
N LEU A 14 9.73 -8.37 -23.59
CA LEU A 14 10.34 -9.70 -23.64
C LEU A 14 11.47 -9.76 -24.67
N LYS A 15 11.30 -9.14 -25.85
CA LYS A 15 12.37 -9.02 -26.85
C LYS A 15 13.59 -8.27 -26.33
N SER A 16 13.38 -7.16 -25.62
CA SER A 16 14.47 -6.35 -25.07
C SER A 16 15.28 -7.16 -24.06
N TYR A 17 14.60 -7.90 -23.18
CA TYR A 17 15.24 -8.74 -22.18
C TYR A 17 15.99 -9.93 -22.80
N ILE A 18 15.41 -10.63 -23.78
CA ILE A 18 16.10 -11.72 -24.49
C ILE A 18 17.34 -11.17 -25.24
N LYS A 19 17.27 -9.95 -25.80
CA LYS A 19 18.43 -9.31 -26.46
C LYS A 19 19.56 -9.04 -25.48
N GLU A 20 19.26 -8.60 -24.27
CA GLU A 20 20.24 -8.41 -23.19
C GLU A 20 20.87 -9.74 -22.74
N LEU A 21 20.08 -10.80 -22.56
CA LEU A 21 20.62 -12.11 -22.24
C LEU A 21 21.50 -12.67 -23.37
N ARG A 22 21.14 -12.45 -24.64
CA ARG A 22 22.00 -12.83 -25.78
C ARG A 22 23.30 -12.03 -25.81
N SER A 23 23.30 -10.75 -25.42
CA SER A 23 24.54 -9.95 -25.35
C SER A 23 25.46 -10.41 -24.22
N GLN A 24 24.89 -10.99 -23.15
CA GLN A 24 25.63 -11.65 -22.07
C GLN A 24 26.13 -13.07 -22.44
N GLY A 25 25.77 -13.60 -23.61
CA GLY A 25 26.25 -14.87 -24.13
C GLY A 25 25.41 -16.10 -23.76
N TYR A 26 24.18 -15.92 -23.25
CA TYR A 26 23.27 -17.04 -22.99
C TYR A 26 22.73 -17.67 -24.28
N GLY A 27 22.58 -19.00 -24.28
CA GLY A 27 22.00 -19.74 -25.40
C GLY A 27 20.48 -19.53 -25.51
N VAL A 28 19.93 -19.59 -26.73
CA VAL A 28 18.47 -19.40 -26.97
C VAL A 28 17.63 -20.41 -26.15
N ASN A 29 18.09 -21.65 -26.04
CA ASN A 29 17.41 -22.70 -25.27
C ASN A 29 17.43 -22.41 -23.75
N GLU A 30 18.55 -21.91 -23.22
CA GLU A 30 18.68 -21.52 -21.80
C GLU A 30 17.77 -20.35 -21.46
N ILE A 31 17.73 -19.34 -22.33
CA ILE A 31 16.85 -18.17 -22.19
C ILE A 31 15.39 -18.62 -22.19
N LYS A 32 14.99 -19.48 -23.14
CA LYS A 32 13.63 -20.02 -23.23
C LYS A 32 13.25 -20.78 -21.96
N ALA A 33 14.11 -21.67 -21.46
CA ALA A 33 13.85 -22.43 -20.24
C ALA A 33 13.73 -21.51 -19.02
N SER A 34 14.63 -20.53 -18.88
CA SER A 34 14.60 -19.56 -17.78
C SER A 34 13.32 -18.73 -17.76
N LEU A 35 12.89 -18.22 -18.92
CA LEU A 35 11.65 -17.42 -19.01
C LEU A 35 10.41 -18.23 -18.66
N ILE A 36 10.30 -19.47 -19.17
CA ILE A 36 9.17 -20.35 -18.84
C ILE A 36 9.16 -20.71 -17.36
N LYS A 37 10.34 -21.01 -16.77
CA LYS A 37 10.47 -21.31 -15.34
C LYS A 37 10.05 -20.13 -14.45
N ASN A 38 10.25 -18.90 -14.92
CA ASN A 38 9.81 -17.68 -14.22
C ASN A 38 8.36 -17.26 -14.57
N GLY A 39 7.56 -18.15 -15.16
CA GLY A 39 6.12 -17.95 -15.38
C GLY A 39 5.76 -17.19 -16.66
N ALA A 40 6.70 -16.96 -17.58
CA ALA A 40 6.37 -16.38 -18.88
C ALA A 40 5.58 -17.38 -19.75
N PRO A 41 4.48 -16.97 -20.40
CA PRO A 41 3.65 -17.88 -21.18
C PRO A 41 4.41 -18.36 -22.42
N ARG A 42 4.35 -19.68 -22.66
CA ARG A 42 5.20 -20.40 -23.63
C ARG A 42 5.05 -19.89 -25.06
N ASN A 43 3.82 -19.55 -25.46
CA ASN A 43 3.48 -18.98 -26.76
C ASN A 43 4.16 -17.62 -27.00
N LEU A 44 4.18 -16.75 -26.00
CA LEU A 44 4.75 -15.40 -26.07
C LEU A 44 6.28 -15.46 -26.13
N VAL A 45 6.90 -16.36 -25.35
CA VAL A 45 8.34 -16.65 -25.42
C VAL A 45 8.75 -17.16 -26.81
N ASN A 46 7.99 -18.11 -27.37
CA ASN A 46 8.25 -18.63 -28.71
C ASN A 46 8.09 -17.55 -29.79
N ALA A 47 7.05 -16.73 -29.70
CA ALA A 47 6.80 -15.62 -30.62
C ALA A 47 7.94 -14.59 -30.58
N ALA A 48 8.40 -14.21 -29.38
CA ALA A 48 9.50 -13.27 -29.22
C ALA A 48 10.82 -13.82 -29.80
N ILE A 49 11.15 -15.09 -29.55
CA ILE A 49 12.35 -15.73 -30.09
C ILE A 49 12.27 -15.85 -31.63
N LYS A 50 11.11 -16.22 -32.18
CA LYS A 50 10.90 -16.36 -33.63
C LYS A 50 11.10 -15.04 -34.38
N GLN A 51 10.76 -13.91 -33.76
CA GLN A 51 10.94 -12.58 -34.33
C GLN A 51 12.37 -12.03 -34.20
N MET A 52 13.28 -12.74 -33.52
CA MET A 52 14.67 -12.30 -33.41
C MET A 52 15.49 -12.68 -34.64
N PRO A 53 16.41 -11.81 -35.07
CA PRO A 53 17.35 -12.19 -36.11
C PRO A 53 18.20 -13.37 -35.62
N LYS A 54 18.33 -14.38 -36.49
CA LYS A 54 19.17 -15.57 -36.26
C LYS A 54 20.65 -15.22 -36.18
N THR A 55 21.03 -13.98 -36.49
CA THR A 55 22.41 -13.51 -36.40
C THR A 55 22.90 -13.71 -34.97
N VAL A 56 23.81 -14.68 -34.84
CA VAL A 56 24.58 -14.90 -33.63
C VAL A 56 25.47 -13.67 -33.48
N PRO A 57 25.44 -12.92 -32.36
CA PRO A 57 26.39 -11.85 -32.16
C PRO A 57 27.79 -12.44 -32.37
N LYS A 58 28.53 -11.88 -33.34
CA LYS A 58 29.92 -12.26 -33.62
C LYS A 58 30.65 -12.23 -32.27
N LYS A 59 31.04 -13.44 -31.84
CA LYS A 59 31.90 -13.81 -30.70
C LYS A 59 32.16 -12.64 -29.73
N PRO A 60 31.62 -12.65 -28.50
CA PRO A 60 31.92 -11.60 -27.53
C PRO A 60 33.43 -11.43 -27.42
N ALA A 61 33.88 -10.17 -27.42
CA ALA A 61 35.27 -9.79 -27.18
C ALA A 61 35.83 -10.67 -26.05
N LYS A 62 36.96 -11.35 -26.36
CA LYS A 62 37.70 -12.31 -25.52
C LYS A 62 37.20 -12.33 -24.07
N LYS A 63 36.57 -13.45 -23.67
CA LYS A 63 36.48 -13.84 -22.25
C LYS A 63 37.82 -13.47 -21.59
N PRO A 64 37.86 -12.79 -20.43
CA PRO A 64 39.11 -12.47 -19.76
C PRO A 64 39.94 -13.75 -19.69
N LYS A 65 41.10 -13.74 -20.34
CA LYS A 65 42.06 -14.84 -20.29
C LYS A 65 42.53 -14.94 -18.84
N ILE A 66 41.87 -15.77 -18.05
CA ILE A 66 42.46 -16.29 -16.83
C ILE A 66 43.62 -17.14 -17.32
N LYS A 67 44.86 -16.66 -17.14
CA LYS A 67 46.07 -17.45 -17.35
C LYS A 67 45.96 -18.69 -16.46
N TYR A 68 45.63 -19.83 -17.06
CA TYR A 68 45.74 -21.12 -16.40
C TYR A 68 47.22 -21.43 -16.24
N LYS A 69 47.71 -21.34 -15.01
CA LYS A 69 48.91 -22.05 -14.58
C LYS A 69 48.46 -23.51 -14.34
N PRO A 70 49.05 -24.52 -14.99
CA PRO A 70 48.70 -25.91 -14.75
C PRO A 70 49.16 -26.29 -13.35
N GLU A 71 48.24 -26.24 -12.38
CA GLU A 71 48.43 -26.88 -11.08
C GLU A 71 47.59 -28.16 -11.05
N THR A 72 48.32 -29.28 -10.98
CA THR A 72 47.85 -30.61 -10.60
C THR A 72 47.07 -30.56 -9.29
N LYS A 73 45.73 -30.61 -9.39
CA LYS A 73 44.76 -31.25 -8.47
C LYS A 73 43.33 -30.85 -8.89
N PRO A 74 42.33 -31.76 -8.79
CA PRO A 74 40.96 -31.47 -9.21
C PRO A 74 40.33 -30.40 -8.30
N LYS A 75 40.31 -29.15 -8.77
CA LYS A 75 39.62 -28.04 -8.10
C LYS A 75 38.12 -28.10 -8.41
N LYS A 76 37.32 -28.07 -7.34
CA LYS A 76 35.85 -27.92 -7.32
C LYS A 76 35.35 -27.02 -8.46
N ILE A 77 34.39 -27.53 -9.22
CA ILE A 77 33.65 -26.82 -10.27
C ILE A 77 33.23 -25.45 -9.71
N LYS A 78 33.77 -24.37 -10.29
CA LYS A 78 33.34 -23.00 -9.95
C LYS A 78 31.86 -22.89 -10.29
N LYS A 79 31.01 -22.84 -9.27
CA LYS A 79 29.58 -22.56 -9.37
C LYS A 79 29.41 -21.28 -10.21
N PHE A 80 28.74 -21.39 -11.36
CA PHE A 80 28.29 -20.21 -12.10
C PHE A 80 27.48 -19.34 -11.13
N LYS A 81 27.71 -18.03 -11.14
CA LYS A 81 26.87 -17.11 -10.36
C LYS A 81 25.42 -17.36 -10.79
N PRO A 82 24.50 -17.62 -9.85
CA PRO A 82 23.10 -17.85 -10.20
C PRO A 82 22.61 -16.65 -11.00
N VAL A 83 21.99 -16.93 -12.15
CA VAL A 83 21.25 -15.92 -12.92
C VAL A 83 20.29 -15.27 -11.92
N LYS A 84 20.38 -13.95 -11.75
CA LYS A 84 19.46 -13.24 -10.85
C LYS A 84 18.03 -13.62 -11.27
N PRO A 85 17.20 -14.15 -10.36
CA PRO A 85 15.86 -14.58 -10.71
C PRO A 85 15.14 -13.42 -11.36
N PHE A 86 14.50 -13.70 -12.49
CA PHE A 86 13.64 -12.75 -13.16
C PHE A 86 12.44 -12.53 -12.25
N LYS A 87 12.53 -11.52 -11.37
CA LYS A 87 11.44 -11.14 -10.48
C LYS A 87 10.30 -10.64 -11.35
N LYS A 88 9.18 -11.37 -11.34
CA LYS A 88 7.95 -11.03 -12.04
C LYS A 88 7.52 -9.58 -11.76
N GLU A 89 7.68 -9.11 -10.52
CA GLU A 89 7.46 -7.71 -10.11
C GLU A 89 8.23 -6.70 -10.96
N ARG A 90 9.51 -6.95 -11.27
CA ARG A 90 10.33 -5.99 -12.03
C ARG A 90 9.91 -5.88 -13.50
N LEU A 91 9.24 -6.91 -14.04
CA LEU A 91 8.64 -6.86 -15.36
C LEU A 91 7.34 -6.06 -15.31
N GLU A 92 6.52 -6.27 -14.27
CA GLU A 92 5.26 -5.55 -14.07
C GLU A 92 5.50 -4.05 -13.82
N GLU A 93 6.50 -3.68 -13.01
CA GLU A 93 6.93 -2.28 -12.82
C GLU A 93 7.36 -1.61 -14.14
N GLN A 94 8.16 -2.29 -14.96
CA GLN A 94 8.59 -1.75 -16.27
C GLN A 94 7.44 -1.64 -17.28
N ILE A 95 6.40 -2.47 -17.16
CA ILE A 95 5.18 -2.37 -17.97
C ILE A 95 4.40 -1.11 -17.57
N ILE A 96 4.23 -0.88 -16.25
CA ILE A 96 3.50 0.27 -15.71
C ILE A 96 4.20 1.57 -16.10
N GLU A 97 5.52 1.69 -15.87
CA GLU A 97 6.30 2.89 -16.20
C GLU A 97 6.24 3.23 -17.71
N LYS A 98 6.29 2.22 -18.58
CA LYS A 98 6.17 2.44 -20.04
C LYS A 98 4.75 2.76 -20.50
N ALA A 99 3.73 2.26 -19.81
CA ALA A 99 2.35 2.58 -20.12
C ALA A 99 2.04 4.06 -19.79
N GLU A 100 2.48 4.55 -18.63
CA GLU A 100 2.31 5.95 -18.22
C GLU A 100 3.00 6.94 -19.18
N THR A 101 4.20 6.61 -19.64
CA THR A 101 4.92 7.46 -20.61
C THR A 101 4.28 7.48 -22.00
N LEU A 102 3.52 6.45 -22.39
CA LEU A 102 2.77 6.42 -23.65
C LEU A 102 1.47 7.24 -23.56
N GLU A 103 0.74 7.13 -22.45
CA GLU A 103 -0.46 7.93 -22.16
C GLU A 103 -0.12 9.44 -22.12
N GLY A 104 0.94 9.83 -21.40
CA GLY A 104 1.39 11.23 -21.33
C GLY A 104 1.81 11.83 -22.69
N LYS A 105 2.33 11.00 -23.62
CA LYS A 105 2.68 11.42 -24.98
C LYS A 105 1.47 11.55 -25.90
N LYS A 106 0.43 10.73 -25.73
CA LYS A 106 -0.84 10.85 -26.48
C LYS A 106 -1.60 12.12 -26.08
N ALA A 107 -1.65 12.43 -24.79
CA ALA A 107 -2.27 13.66 -24.27
C ALA A 107 -1.58 14.96 -24.77
N ARG A 108 -0.27 14.93 -25.03
CA ARG A 108 0.46 16.07 -25.63
C ARG A 108 0.25 16.20 -27.15
N LYS A 109 -0.08 15.11 -27.86
CA LYS A 109 -0.35 15.17 -29.31
C LYS A 109 -1.78 15.65 -29.62
N SER A 110 -2.78 15.32 -28.80
CA SER A 110 -4.16 15.79 -29.00
C SER A 110 -4.32 17.31 -28.84
N LYS A 111 -3.55 17.95 -27.94
CA LYS A 111 -3.55 19.42 -27.78
C LYS A 111 -2.87 20.21 -28.91
N LYS A 112 -2.16 19.56 -29.85
CA LYS A 112 -1.44 20.27 -30.93
C LYS A 112 -2.21 20.35 -32.25
N THR A 113 -3.27 19.57 -32.43
CA THR A 113 -4.09 19.55 -33.67
C THR A 113 -5.36 20.43 -33.59
N GLU A 114 -5.69 21.00 -32.44
CA GLU A 114 -6.86 21.88 -32.26
C GLU A 114 -6.46 23.37 -32.21
N LYS A 115 -5.72 23.84 -33.23
CA LYS A 115 -5.32 25.27 -33.34
C LYS A 115 -5.70 25.95 -34.65
N HIS A 116 -6.53 25.32 -35.48
CA HIS A 116 -7.13 25.95 -36.67
C HIS A 116 -8.62 25.62 -36.79
N LYS A 117 -9.44 26.19 -35.91
CA LYS A 117 -10.85 26.42 -36.24
C LYS A 117 -11.30 27.74 -35.62
N LYS A 118 -11.56 28.69 -36.50
CA LYS A 118 -12.01 30.07 -36.25
C LYS A 118 -13.35 30.02 -35.49
N PRO A 119 -13.47 30.57 -34.28
CA PRO A 119 -14.75 30.60 -33.59
C PRO A 119 -15.60 31.76 -34.12
N GLU A 120 -16.79 31.40 -34.60
CA GLU A 120 -17.88 32.31 -34.92
C GLU A 120 -18.43 32.90 -33.62
N LYS A 121 -18.54 34.23 -33.59
CA LYS A 121 -19.08 35.03 -32.49
C LYS A 121 -20.56 34.71 -32.29
N LYS A 122 -20.95 34.16 -31.14
CA LYS A 122 -22.22 34.53 -30.48
C LYS A 122 -22.03 34.73 -28.99
N ARG A 123 -22.42 35.94 -28.57
CA ARG A 123 -22.47 36.45 -27.20
C ARG A 123 -23.61 35.78 -26.45
N LEU A 124 -23.40 35.44 -25.18
CA LEU A 124 -24.15 35.91 -24.01
C LEU A 124 -23.74 35.02 -22.83
N PHE A 125 -22.81 35.49 -22.01
CA PHE A 125 -22.70 35.00 -20.63
C PHE A 125 -22.59 36.22 -19.70
N PRO A 126 -23.40 36.28 -18.64
CA PRO A 126 -23.41 37.39 -17.71
C PRO A 126 -22.11 37.43 -16.90
N SER A 127 -21.59 38.64 -16.75
CA SER A 127 -20.39 38.97 -15.97
C SER A 127 -20.61 38.61 -14.49
N PHE A 128 -19.98 37.53 -14.04
CA PHE A 128 -19.88 37.22 -12.61
C PHE A 128 -18.87 38.18 -11.97
N LYS A 129 -19.40 39.18 -11.24
CA LYS A 129 -18.59 40.06 -10.39
C LYS A 129 -17.93 39.23 -9.28
N PRO A 130 -16.62 39.40 -9.04
CA PRO A 130 -15.95 38.76 -7.92
C PRO A 130 -16.49 39.32 -6.59
N GLN A 131 -17.07 38.45 -5.76
CA GLN A 131 -17.46 38.80 -4.40
C GLN A 131 -16.19 39.07 -3.58
N LYS A 132 -16.04 40.33 -3.13
CA LYS A 132 -15.03 40.75 -2.15
C LYS A 132 -15.21 39.94 -0.87
N ARG A 133 -14.26 39.03 -0.59
CA ARG A 133 -14.17 38.34 0.70
C ARG A 133 -13.94 39.38 1.80
N LYS A 134 -14.83 39.40 2.80
CA LYS A 134 -14.69 40.25 3.99
C LYS A 134 -13.49 39.77 4.81
N PRO A 135 -12.70 40.69 5.41
CA PRO A 135 -11.58 40.32 6.28
C PRO A 135 -12.10 39.59 7.52
N VAL A 136 -11.56 38.39 7.77
CA VAL A 136 -11.80 37.61 8.98
C VAL A 136 -11.20 38.37 10.17
N LYS A 137 -12.07 38.79 11.10
CA LYS A 137 -11.67 39.44 12.36
C LYS A 137 -10.82 38.46 13.19
N LYS A 138 -9.62 38.91 13.58
CA LYS A 138 -8.76 38.25 14.56
C LYS A 138 -9.53 38.02 15.88
N PRO A 139 -9.45 36.84 16.51
CA PRO A 139 -9.97 36.64 17.86
C PRO A 139 -9.15 37.46 18.85
N ALA A 140 -9.86 38.18 19.72
CA ALA A 140 -9.32 39.05 20.74
C ALA A 140 -8.56 38.26 21.83
N LYS A 141 -7.45 38.83 22.29
CA LYS A 141 -6.68 38.35 23.45
C LYS A 141 -7.59 38.26 24.70
N PRO A 142 -7.52 37.18 25.49
CA PRO A 142 -8.17 37.15 26.79
C PRO A 142 -7.47 38.15 27.75
N ALA A 143 -8.30 38.96 28.40
CA ALA A 143 -7.91 39.97 29.37
C ALA A 143 -7.40 39.33 30.67
N LYS A 144 -6.36 39.94 31.25
CA LYS A 144 -5.82 39.63 32.58
C LYS A 144 -6.85 39.99 33.67
N PRO A 145 -7.12 39.12 34.65
CA PRO A 145 -7.74 39.55 35.89
C PRO A 145 -6.69 40.09 36.86
N SER A 146 -6.68 41.41 37.07
CA SER A 146 -6.16 42.04 38.28
C SER A 146 -7.32 42.30 39.23
N LYS A 147 -7.21 41.88 40.49
CA LYS A 147 -7.62 42.68 41.64
C LYS A 147 -7.10 42.05 42.92
N SER A 148 -6.25 42.83 43.59
CA SER A 148 -5.79 42.62 44.95
C SER A 148 -6.96 42.78 45.92
N VAL A 149 -7.10 41.85 46.85
CA VAL A 149 -7.97 42.01 48.02
C VAL A 149 -7.11 41.89 49.28
N LYS A 150 -7.35 42.84 50.19
CA LYS A 150 -6.62 43.17 51.42
C LYS A 150 -6.42 41.98 52.38
N PRO A 151 -5.35 42.02 53.20
CA PRO A 151 -5.20 41.14 54.35
C PRO A 151 -6.10 41.63 55.52
N THR A 152 -7.07 40.82 55.92
CA THR A 152 -7.89 41.05 57.11
C THR A 152 -7.28 40.28 58.30
N LYS A 153 -7.09 40.98 59.42
CA LYS A 153 -6.46 40.49 60.66
C LYS A 153 -7.19 39.27 61.27
N PRO A 154 -6.46 38.35 61.91
CA PRO A 154 -7.06 37.24 62.65
C PRO A 154 -7.48 37.69 64.06
N SER A 155 -8.77 37.60 64.38
CA SER A 155 -9.25 37.59 65.77
C SER A 155 -9.29 36.15 66.28
N LYS A 156 -8.72 35.92 67.47
CA LYS A 156 -8.74 34.63 68.18
C LYS A 156 -10.08 34.46 68.91
N PRO A 157 -10.87 33.40 68.63
CA PRO A 157 -11.91 32.98 69.55
C PRO A 157 -11.42 31.87 70.48
N ALA A 158 -11.81 32.01 71.74
CA ALA A 158 -11.54 31.12 72.86
C ALA A 158 -12.06 29.69 72.62
N GLY A 159 -11.31 28.72 73.15
CA GLY A 159 -11.47 27.30 72.90
C GLY A 159 -12.82 26.73 73.34
N LYS A 160 -13.53 26.16 72.37
CA LYS A 160 -14.47 25.06 72.58
C LYS A 160 -13.77 23.75 72.22
N LYS A 161 -13.66 22.83 73.18
CA LYS A 161 -13.23 21.44 72.94
C LYS A 161 -14.34 20.72 72.15
N VAL A 162 -14.30 20.80 70.83
CA VAL A 162 -15.15 20.01 69.93
C VAL A 162 -14.59 18.60 69.90
N ARG A 163 -15.31 17.63 70.48
CA ARG A 163 -15.01 16.20 70.33
C ARG A 163 -15.19 15.84 68.85
N MET A 164 -14.08 15.70 68.13
CA MET A 164 -14.07 15.22 66.74
C MET A 164 -14.58 13.77 66.72
N THR A 165 -15.78 13.56 66.17
CA THR A 165 -16.24 12.21 65.86
C THR A 165 -15.49 11.69 64.62
N PRO A 166 -15.00 10.46 64.64
CA PRO A 166 -14.12 9.92 63.60
C PRO A 166 -14.91 9.52 62.35
N LYS A 167 -15.56 10.48 61.67
CA LYS A 167 -16.26 10.24 60.39
C LYS A 167 -15.32 10.24 59.18
N HIS A 168 -14.04 10.53 59.36
CA HIS A 168 -13.10 10.72 58.25
C HIS A 168 -12.53 9.42 57.65
N LYS A 169 -12.66 8.28 58.33
CA LYS A 169 -12.04 7.02 57.87
C LYS A 169 -12.73 6.39 56.66
N HIS A 170 -14.05 6.54 56.53
CA HIS A 170 -14.80 5.96 55.40
C HIS A 170 -14.50 6.63 54.05
N HIS A 171 -14.23 7.94 54.03
CA HIS A 171 -13.92 8.63 52.79
C HIS A 171 -12.58 8.18 52.20
N VAL A 172 -11.56 7.98 53.03
CA VAL A 172 -10.23 7.55 52.56
C VAL A 172 -10.29 6.16 51.93
N THR A 173 -10.97 5.20 52.57
CA THR A 173 -11.13 3.85 52.02
C THR A 173 -11.84 3.86 50.67
N TRP A 174 -12.88 4.68 50.51
CA TRP A 174 -13.59 4.83 49.23
C TRP A 174 -12.68 5.37 48.11
N TYR A 175 -11.87 6.40 48.38
CA TYR A 175 -10.95 6.93 47.38
C TYR A 175 -9.91 5.90 46.93
N VAL A 176 -9.35 5.12 47.86
CA VAL A 176 -8.39 4.05 47.51
C VAL A 176 -9.05 3.00 46.62
N LEU A 177 -10.27 2.57 46.94
CA LEU A 177 -11.01 1.61 46.13
C LEU A 177 -11.31 2.14 44.73
N VAL A 178 -11.71 3.42 44.59
CA VAL A 178 -11.92 4.06 43.29
C VAL A 178 -10.62 4.10 42.48
N VAL A 179 -9.49 4.45 43.09
CA VAL A 179 -8.19 4.47 42.39
C VAL A 179 -7.79 3.08 41.91
N VAL A 180 -8.00 2.04 42.72
CA VAL A 180 -7.73 0.65 42.31
C VAL A 180 -8.62 0.23 41.15
N ILE A 181 -9.91 0.55 41.18
CA ILE A 181 -10.82 0.26 40.06
C ILE A 181 -10.40 0.98 38.78
N VAL A 182 -10.05 2.26 38.87
CA VAL A 182 -9.57 3.04 37.71
C VAL A 182 -8.27 2.46 37.15
N ALA A 183 -7.34 2.04 38.02
CA ALA A 183 -6.11 1.38 37.60
C ALA A 183 -6.37 0.04 36.89
N LEU A 184 -7.29 -0.78 37.42
CA LEU A 184 -7.68 -2.05 36.79
C LEU A 184 -8.38 -1.84 35.44
N LEU A 185 -9.26 -0.85 35.33
CA LEU A 185 -9.91 -0.50 34.06
C LEU A 185 -8.88 0.02 33.03
N GLY A 186 -7.91 0.82 33.46
CA GLY A 186 -6.84 1.30 32.59
C GLY A 186 -5.94 0.16 32.08
N LEU A 187 -5.63 -0.81 32.95
CA LEU A 187 -4.86 -2.00 32.58
C LEU A 187 -5.65 -2.88 31.59
N LEU A 188 -6.94 -3.11 31.86
CA LEU A 188 -7.81 -3.88 30.98
C LEU A 188 -7.97 -3.22 29.60
N TYR A 189 -8.08 -1.88 29.55
CA TYR A 189 -8.12 -1.14 28.28
C TYR A 189 -6.80 -1.26 27.50
N PHE A 190 -5.66 -1.26 28.18
CA PHE A 190 -4.35 -1.42 27.54
C PHE A 190 -4.20 -2.79 26.87
N PHE A 191 -4.67 -3.86 27.50
CA PHE A 191 -4.66 -5.21 26.90
C PHE A 191 -5.62 -5.39 25.72
N MET A 192 -6.63 -4.52 25.57
CA MET A 192 -7.57 -4.57 24.45
C MET A 192 -7.14 -3.76 23.21
N MET A 193 -6.04 -3.00 23.26
CA MET A 193 -5.58 -2.29 22.07
C MET A 193 -4.96 -3.27 21.06
N PRO A 194 -5.34 -3.21 19.77
CA PRO A 194 -4.71 -4.03 18.75
C PRO A 194 -3.24 -3.64 18.55
N ALA A 195 -2.39 -4.63 18.28
CA ALA A 195 -0.99 -4.40 17.94
C ALA A 195 -0.88 -3.62 16.62
N ASN A 196 -0.17 -2.49 16.63
CA ASN A 196 0.05 -1.69 15.43
C ASN A 196 1.33 -2.15 14.70
N CYS A 197 1.17 -2.89 13.61
CA CYS A 197 2.29 -3.40 12.81
C CYS A 197 2.76 -2.43 11.72
N GLY A 198 2.08 -1.29 11.53
CA GLY A 198 2.45 -0.30 10.51
C GLY A 198 2.38 -0.90 9.09
N GLU A 199 3.52 -0.98 8.41
CA GLU A 199 3.65 -1.62 7.09
C GLU A 199 4.39 -2.98 7.15
N ASP A 200 4.77 -3.45 8.34
CA ASP A 200 5.52 -4.71 8.50
C ASP A 200 4.60 -5.92 8.40
N SER A 201 4.64 -6.57 7.23
CA SER A 201 3.88 -7.80 7.00
C SER A 201 4.30 -8.96 7.91
N ALA A 202 5.57 -9.05 8.33
CA ALA A 202 6.00 -10.16 9.19
C ALA A 202 5.42 -10.03 10.61
N CYS A 203 5.39 -8.81 11.14
CA CYS A 203 4.67 -8.48 12.38
C CYS A 203 3.21 -8.91 12.28
N PHE A 204 2.50 -8.46 11.25
CA PHE A 204 1.07 -8.72 11.12
C PHE A 204 0.76 -10.22 10.96
N ILE A 205 1.56 -10.95 10.18
CA ILE A 205 1.39 -12.39 9.98
C ILE A 205 1.63 -13.18 11.28
N ALA A 206 2.56 -12.76 12.13
CA ALA A 206 2.80 -13.40 13.42
C ALA A 206 1.53 -13.31 14.30
N TYR A 207 1.04 -12.08 14.54
CA TYR A 207 -0.19 -11.86 15.31
C TYR A 207 -1.41 -12.55 14.68
N ALA A 208 -1.54 -12.52 13.36
CA ALA A 208 -2.65 -13.18 12.67
C ALA A 208 -2.61 -14.71 12.82
N ASN A 209 -1.43 -15.33 12.80
CA ASN A 209 -1.32 -16.77 13.02
C ASN A 209 -1.73 -17.18 14.44
N ASP A 210 -1.49 -16.31 15.43
CA ASP A 210 -1.92 -16.52 16.81
C ASP A 210 -3.35 -16.00 17.08
N CYS A 211 -4.07 -15.60 16.01
CA CYS A 211 -5.41 -15.02 16.05
C CYS A 211 -5.57 -13.80 16.98
N GLU A 212 -4.48 -13.10 17.23
CA GLU A 212 -4.45 -11.90 18.05
C GLU A 212 -4.88 -10.65 17.25
N ASN A 213 -5.30 -9.61 17.98
CA ASN A 213 -5.74 -8.35 17.42
C ASN A 213 -4.54 -7.53 16.89
N ALA A 214 -4.47 -7.31 15.58
CA ALA A 214 -3.43 -6.49 14.96
C ALA A 214 -3.98 -5.60 13.85
N VAL A 215 -3.29 -4.49 13.57
CA VAL A 215 -3.61 -3.55 12.49
C VAL A 215 -2.37 -3.28 11.64
N MET A 216 -2.54 -3.34 10.32
CA MET A 216 -1.51 -3.01 9.33
C MET A 216 -2.11 -2.17 8.21
N SER A 217 -1.35 -1.23 7.68
CA SER A 217 -1.70 -0.50 6.47
C SER A 217 -0.71 -0.85 5.36
N LYS A 218 -1.21 -1.11 4.15
CA LYS A 218 -0.35 -1.48 3.02
C LYS A 218 -0.94 -1.01 1.71
N THR A 219 -0.09 -0.48 0.85
CA THR A 219 -0.46 -0.08 -0.51
C THR A 219 -0.35 -1.28 -1.45
N LEU A 220 -1.44 -1.62 -2.14
CA LEU A 220 -1.49 -2.66 -3.17
C LEU A 220 -1.88 -2.01 -4.50
N GLY A 221 -0.90 -1.87 -5.40
CA GLY A 221 -1.08 -1.12 -6.64
C GLY A 221 -1.32 0.36 -6.34
N THR A 222 -2.49 0.87 -6.75
CA THR A 222 -2.92 2.26 -6.54
C THR A 222 -3.81 2.44 -5.31
N ALA A 223 -4.19 1.38 -4.61
CA ALA A 223 -5.11 1.42 -3.47
C ALA A 223 -4.37 1.22 -2.14
N VAL A 224 -4.80 1.95 -1.11
CA VAL A 224 -4.28 1.83 0.25
C VAL A 224 -5.28 1.02 1.08
N PHE A 225 -4.82 -0.11 1.60
CA PHE A 225 -5.61 -1.01 2.41
C PHE A 225 -5.26 -0.87 3.89
N LYS A 226 -6.27 -1.01 4.74
CA LYS A 226 -6.12 -1.26 6.18
C LYS A 226 -6.59 -2.67 6.46
N PHE A 227 -5.71 -3.47 7.03
CA PHE A 227 -5.95 -4.83 7.46
C PHE A 227 -6.10 -4.84 8.97
N ARG A 228 -7.12 -5.54 9.48
CA ARG A 228 -7.29 -5.80 10.91
C ARG A 228 -7.54 -7.27 11.14
N THR A 229 -6.95 -7.84 12.17
CA THR A 229 -7.28 -9.19 12.63
C THR A 229 -8.07 -9.11 13.93
N ASN A 230 -9.06 -9.97 14.09
CA ASN A 230 -9.78 -10.20 15.33
C ASN A 230 -10.30 -11.64 15.36
N ASP A 231 -9.89 -12.45 16.33
CA ASP A 231 -10.36 -13.84 16.53
C ASP A 231 -10.35 -14.68 15.24
N CYS A 232 -9.21 -14.76 14.56
CA CYS A 232 -9.03 -15.44 13.26
C CYS A 232 -9.92 -14.91 12.10
N VAL A 233 -10.44 -13.69 12.22
CA VAL A 233 -11.14 -12.97 11.15
C VAL A 233 -10.26 -11.83 10.65
N LEU A 234 -10.01 -11.78 9.34
CA LEU A 234 -9.28 -10.71 8.68
C LEU A 234 -10.26 -9.72 8.07
N GLU A 235 -10.33 -8.52 8.62
CA GLU A 235 -11.01 -7.38 8.02
C GLU A 235 -10.08 -6.67 7.02
N LYS A 236 -10.54 -6.45 5.80
CA LYS A 236 -9.86 -5.67 4.77
C LYS A 236 -10.71 -4.45 4.44
N GLU A 237 -10.17 -3.26 4.62
CA GLU A 237 -10.83 -1.98 4.38
C GLU A 237 -10.01 -1.16 3.38
N ILE A 238 -10.66 -0.60 2.35
CA ILE A 238 -9.99 0.34 1.45
C ILE A 238 -10.11 1.74 2.02
N ILE A 239 -9.00 2.28 2.52
CA ILE A 239 -8.97 3.61 3.14
C ILE A 239 -8.69 4.73 2.13
N GLY A 240 -8.18 4.40 0.94
CA GLY A 240 -7.95 5.40 -0.10
C GLY A 240 -7.30 4.86 -1.36
N PHE A 241 -7.05 5.77 -2.29
CA PHE A 241 -6.43 5.52 -3.58
C PHE A 241 -5.42 6.62 -3.91
N SER A 242 -4.46 6.29 -4.77
CA SER A 242 -3.57 7.26 -5.39
C SER A 242 -4.35 8.26 -6.27
N GLU A 243 -3.78 9.43 -6.50
CA GLU A 243 -4.41 10.47 -7.32
C GLU A 243 -4.67 10.04 -8.77
N ALA A 244 -3.92 9.05 -9.28
CA ALA A 244 -4.02 8.55 -10.64
C ALA A 244 -5.34 7.80 -10.94
N GLU A 245 -6.04 7.32 -9.91
CA GLU A 245 -7.30 6.59 -10.10
C GLU A 245 -8.46 7.54 -10.44
N PRO A 246 -9.36 7.16 -11.38
CA PRO A 246 -10.55 7.96 -11.67
C PRO A 246 -11.48 8.06 -10.45
N ASP A 247 -12.10 9.23 -10.25
CA ASP A 247 -12.97 9.47 -9.08
C ASP A 247 -14.16 8.50 -9.01
N ALA A 248 -14.64 8.03 -10.16
CA ALA A 248 -15.68 6.98 -10.23
C ALA A 248 -15.24 5.68 -9.53
N VAL A 249 -13.97 5.29 -9.69
CA VAL A 249 -13.41 4.08 -9.03
C VAL A 249 -13.20 4.35 -7.55
N LYS A 250 -12.67 5.52 -7.19
CA LYS A 250 -12.47 5.91 -5.78
C LYS A 250 -13.79 5.84 -5.01
N ASN A 251 -14.84 6.47 -5.55
CA ASN A 251 -16.15 6.51 -4.90
C ASN A 251 -16.81 5.13 -4.80
N LEU A 252 -16.52 4.23 -5.75
CA LEU A 252 -17.08 2.89 -5.76
C LEU A 252 -16.50 2.00 -4.66
N PHE A 253 -15.25 2.22 -4.25
CA PHE A 253 -14.52 1.29 -3.37
C PHE A 253 -14.07 1.88 -2.02
N THR A 254 -14.01 3.20 -1.88
CA THR A 254 -13.52 3.83 -0.64
C THR A 254 -14.48 3.56 0.52
N GLY A 255 -13.95 3.09 1.65
CA GLY A 255 -14.72 2.76 2.84
C GLY A 255 -15.43 1.40 2.78
N LEU A 256 -15.39 0.71 1.64
CA LEU A 256 -15.90 -0.66 1.57
C LEU A 256 -14.96 -1.60 2.34
N LYS A 257 -15.59 -2.57 3.01
CA LYS A 257 -14.90 -3.59 3.78
C LYS A 257 -15.33 -5.00 3.41
N MET A 258 -14.45 -5.95 3.69
CA MET A 258 -14.77 -7.38 3.69
C MET A 258 -14.11 -8.07 4.87
N GLU A 259 -14.71 -9.14 5.34
CA GLU A 259 -14.24 -9.98 6.44
C GLU A 259 -13.94 -11.37 5.90
N CYS A 260 -12.76 -11.91 6.20
CA CYS A 260 -12.30 -13.19 5.71
C CYS A 260 -11.94 -14.10 6.88
N SER A 261 -12.65 -15.22 7.03
CA SER A 261 -12.33 -16.19 8.07
C SER A 261 -11.13 -17.05 7.66
N TYR A 262 -10.24 -17.31 8.61
CA TYR A 262 -9.12 -18.22 8.46
C TYR A 262 -8.95 -19.09 9.73
N GLU A 263 -8.05 -20.07 9.68
CA GLU A 263 -7.76 -20.95 10.81
C GLU A 263 -6.45 -20.53 11.49
N GLU A 264 -6.39 -20.67 12.81
CA GLU A 264 -5.18 -20.41 13.61
C GLU A 264 -3.96 -21.18 13.06
N GLY A 265 -2.81 -20.50 13.01
CA GLY A 265 -1.55 -21.01 12.45
C GLY A 265 -1.55 -21.21 10.92
N LYS A 266 -2.66 -20.93 10.23
CA LYS A 266 -2.81 -21.12 8.78
C LYS A 266 -3.12 -19.82 8.05
N PHE A 267 -2.60 -18.69 8.53
CA PHE A 267 -2.76 -17.41 7.85
C PHE A 267 -1.98 -17.41 6.52
N ASP A 268 -2.69 -17.31 5.40
CA ASP A 268 -2.06 -17.25 4.07
C ASP A 268 -1.59 -15.82 3.76
N VAL A 269 -0.30 -15.65 3.47
CA VAL A 269 0.31 -14.39 3.04
C VAL A 269 -0.41 -13.78 1.82
N ASN A 270 -1.04 -14.60 0.98
CA ASN A 270 -1.83 -14.14 -0.15
C ASN A 270 -3.03 -13.28 0.28
N PHE A 271 -3.55 -13.44 1.50
CA PHE A 271 -4.64 -12.62 2.01
C PHE A 271 -4.30 -11.12 2.05
N ILE A 272 -3.04 -10.77 2.35
CA ILE A 272 -2.58 -9.38 2.49
C ILE A 272 -1.81 -8.88 1.25
N ASN A 273 -1.40 -9.78 0.36
CA ASN A 273 -0.66 -9.41 -0.86
C ASN A 273 -1.54 -9.28 -2.09
N SER A 274 -2.79 -9.76 -2.03
CA SER A 274 -3.72 -9.75 -3.16
C SER A 274 -5.12 -9.39 -2.69
N LEU A 275 -5.76 -8.49 -3.44
CA LEU A 275 -7.17 -8.15 -3.24
C LEU A 275 -8.08 -9.39 -3.36
N ALA A 276 -7.78 -10.26 -4.33
CA ALA A 276 -8.52 -11.50 -4.57
C ALA A 276 -8.02 -12.68 -3.72
N GLY A 277 -6.97 -12.49 -2.92
CA GLY A 277 -6.40 -13.53 -2.08
C GLY A 277 -7.45 -14.05 -1.08
N GLY A 278 -7.86 -15.31 -1.29
CA GLY A 278 -8.84 -15.99 -0.45
C GLY A 278 -10.25 -15.39 -0.44
N ILE A 279 -10.63 -14.66 -1.49
CA ILE A 279 -11.95 -14.01 -1.63
C ILE A 279 -13.14 -14.97 -1.48
N ASP A 280 -12.93 -16.25 -1.75
CA ASP A 280 -13.95 -17.29 -1.59
C ASP A 280 -14.36 -17.47 -0.12
N LYS A 281 -13.44 -17.23 0.82
CA LYS A 281 -13.67 -17.28 2.28
C LYS A 281 -14.06 -15.92 2.87
N CYS A 282 -14.18 -14.88 2.05
CA CYS A 282 -14.55 -13.55 2.49
C CYS A 282 -16.05 -13.28 2.34
N GLY A 283 -16.59 -12.34 3.11
CA GLY A 283 -17.94 -11.77 2.96
C GLY A 283 -17.90 -10.25 3.09
N GLY A 284 -18.95 -9.57 2.64
CA GLY A 284 -19.11 -8.11 2.78
C GLY A 284 -19.12 -7.34 1.47
N GLU A 285 -19.45 -6.05 1.56
CA GLU A 285 -19.71 -5.16 0.43
C GLU A 285 -18.54 -5.10 -0.56
N LEU A 286 -17.30 -5.06 -0.06
CA LEU A 286 -16.12 -5.00 -0.92
C LEU A 286 -16.01 -6.24 -1.83
N LYS A 287 -16.34 -7.44 -1.32
CA LYS A 287 -16.34 -8.67 -2.13
C LYS A 287 -17.39 -8.59 -3.23
N ASP A 288 -18.60 -8.16 -2.90
CA ASP A 288 -19.71 -8.11 -3.84
C ASP A 288 -19.43 -7.15 -5.00
N THR A 289 -18.90 -5.96 -4.69
CA THR A 289 -18.48 -4.99 -5.70
C THR A 289 -17.36 -5.53 -6.59
N ILE A 290 -16.35 -6.20 -6.02
CA ILE A 290 -15.27 -6.83 -6.82
C ILE A 290 -15.83 -7.88 -7.77
N LEU A 291 -16.76 -8.72 -7.29
CA LEU A 291 -17.39 -9.76 -8.11
C LEU A 291 -18.28 -9.17 -9.19
N GLU A 292 -19.02 -8.10 -8.89
CA GLU A 292 -19.85 -7.39 -9.86
C GLU A 292 -19.02 -6.75 -10.97
N VAL A 293 -17.98 -5.99 -10.62
CA VAL A 293 -17.05 -5.39 -11.60
C VAL A 293 -16.38 -6.46 -12.47
N ARG A 294 -16.07 -7.63 -11.89
CA ARG A 294 -15.53 -8.75 -12.65
C ARG A 294 -16.54 -9.34 -13.64
N ARG A 295 -17.84 -9.33 -13.32
CA ARG A 295 -18.90 -9.79 -14.24
C ARG A 295 -19.09 -8.80 -15.38
N THR A 296 -19.15 -7.51 -15.09
CA THR A 296 -19.31 -6.44 -16.11
C THR A 296 -18.08 -6.28 -17.00
N ALA A 297 -16.88 -6.60 -16.53
CA ALA A 297 -15.67 -6.57 -17.36
C ALA A 297 -15.58 -7.72 -18.39
N LYS A 298 -16.43 -8.75 -18.28
CA LYS A 298 -16.46 -9.88 -19.23
C LYS A 298 -17.42 -9.67 -20.40
N THR A 299 -18.35 -8.73 -20.28
CA THR A 299 -19.30 -8.35 -21.33
C THR A 299 -18.67 -7.30 -22.24
#